data_AF-X0WE13-F1
#
_entry.id   AF-X0WE13-F1
#
_cell.length_a   1.000
_cell.length_b   1.000
_cell.length_c   1.000
_cell.angle_alpha   90.00
_cell.angle_beta   90.00
_cell.angle_gamma   90.00
#
_symmetry.space_group_name_H-M   'P 1'
#
loop_
_entity.id
_entity.type
_entity.pdbx_description
1 polymer ?
#
loop_
_entity_poly.entity_id
_entity_poly.type
_entity_poly.pdbx_seq_one_letter_code
_entity_poly.pdbx_strand_id
1 'polypeptide(L)'
;KTFRGGSSLYTWLFRIAVNTSLSHRRRRKWVQMSAPAGDEDDPNPGNAVADTAAANPADRLVTAETEVLVQEAINGLDDEHRTVVVLRDIQHCDYRQIAEILEVPPGTVKSRLHRARMMLRDKLQPLLEC
;
A
#
# COMPACT_ATOMS: atom_id res chain seq x y z
N LYS A 1 -0.40 -24.05 0.82
CA LYS A 1 0.64 -23.65 -0.16
C LYS A 1 1.98 -24.10 0.41
N THR A 2 2.77 -24.93 -0.27
CA THR A 2 4.05 -25.48 0.22
C THR A 2 5.22 -24.86 -0.56
N PHE A 3 6.34 -24.56 0.09
CA PHE A 3 7.53 -24.01 -0.56
C PHE A 3 8.23 -25.09 -1.41
N ARG A 4 8.65 -24.75 -2.64
CA ARG A 4 9.23 -25.70 -3.60
C ARG A 4 10.62 -25.30 -4.13
N GLY A 5 11.25 -24.28 -3.54
CA GLY A 5 12.61 -23.86 -3.91
C GLY A 5 12.78 -23.15 -5.27
N GLY A 6 11.72 -23.00 -6.07
CA GLY A 6 11.77 -22.29 -7.35
C GLY A 6 11.83 -20.75 -7.25
N SER A 7 11.78 -20.21 -6.03
CA SER A 7 11.84 -18.78 -5.73
C SER A 7 12.50 -18.54 -4.38
N SER A 8 12.92 -17.31 -4.08
CA SER A 8 13.40 -16.97 -2.74
C SER A 8 12.27 -17.18 -1.72
N LEU A 9 12.63 -17.62 -0.50
CA LEU A 9 11.70 -17.75 0.61
C LEU A 9 10.96 -16.43 0.88
N TYR A 10 11.65 -15.30 0.72
CA TYR A 10 11.10 -13.95 0.82
C TYR A 10 9.94 -13.75 -0.17
N THR A 11 10.19 -13.99 -1.46
CA THR A 11 9.19 -13.86 -2.53
C THR A 11 8.00 -14.78 -2.26
N TRP A 12 8.25 -16.02 -1.86
CA TRP A 12 7.19 -16.98 -1.56
C TRP A 12 6.30 -16.54 -0.40
N LEU A 13 6.89 -16.03 0.68
CA LEU A 13 6.16 -15.53 1.85
C LEU A 13 5.34 -14.28 1.49
N PHE A 14 5.94 -13.33 0.76
CA PHE A 14 5.25 -12.14 0.28
C PHE A 14 4.07 -12.48 -0.62
N ARG A 15 4.21 -13.48 -1.49
CA ARG A 15 3.09 -13.97 -2.31
C ARG A 15 1.94 -14.50 -1.46
N ILE A 16 2.22 -15.16 -0.33
CA ILE A 16 1.16 -15.59 0.61
C ILE A 16 0.53 -14.36 1.27
N ALA A 17 1.35 -13.47 1.83
CA ALA A 17 0.88 -12.27 2.53
C ALA A 17 -0.01 -11.38 1.65
N VAL A 18 0.43 -11.08 0.42
CA VAL A 18 -0.31 -10.27 -0.55
C VAL A 18 -1.63 -10.94 -0.95
N ASN A 19 -1.61 -12.24 -1.25
CA ASN A 19 -2.84 -12.93 -1.62
C ASN A 19 -3.85 -12.99 -0.47
N THR A 20 -3.39 -13.22 0.75
CA THR A 20 -4.24 -13.23 1.95
C THR A 20 -4.83 -11.85 2.22
N SER A 21 -4.02 -10.79 2.13
CA SER A 21 -4.49 -9.42 2.37
C SER A 21 -5.48 -8.94 1.31
N LEU A 22 -5.22 -9.22 0.03
CA LEU A 22 -6.15 -8.94 -1.07
C LEU A 22 -7.47 -9.71 -0.91
N SER A 23 -7.39 -10.99 -0.54
CA SER A 23 -8.59 -11.81 -0.32
C SER A 23 -9.44 -11.27 0.84
N HIS A 24 -8.79 -10.91 1.95
CA HIS A 24 -9.46 -10.31 3.11
C HIS A 24 -10.13 -8.99 2.76
N ARG A 25 -9.43 -8.12 2.03
CA ARG A 25 -9.95 -6.80 1.65
C ARG A 25 -11.10 -6.89 0.67
N ARG A 26 -11.02 -7.78 -0.33
CA ARG A 26 -12.13 -8.07 -1.23
C ARG A 26 -13.33 -8.60 -0.45
N ARG A 27 -13.13 -9.53 0.48
CA ARG A 27 -14.21 -10.06 1.32
C ARG A 27 -14.86 -8.96 2.18
N ARG A 28 -14.07 -8.10 2.82
CA ARG A 28 -14.59 -6.94 3.57
C ARG A 28 -15.43 -6.01 2.68
N LYS A 29 -14.93 -5.67 1.49
CA LYS A 29 -15.67 -4.84 0.52
C LYS A 29 -16.99 -5.50 0.11
N TRP A 30 -17.00 -6.81 -0.12
CA TRP A 30 -18.22 -7.56 -0.42
C TRP A 30 -19.23 -7.56 0.74
N VAL A 31 -18.76 -7.75 1.98
CA VAL A 31 -19.60 -7.71 3.18
C VAL A 31 -20.18 -6.31 3.40
N GLN A 32 -19.38 -5.25 3.25
CA GLN A 32 -19.84 -3.87 3.35
C GLN A 32 -20.90 -3.51 2.29
N MET A 33 -20.79 -4.03 1.07
CA MET A 33 -21.83 -3.85 0.04
C MET A 33 -23.10 -4.66 0.30
N SER A 34 -23.05 -5.68 1.17
CA SER A 34 -24.17 -6.60 1.43
C SER A 34 -24.87 -6.36 2.77
N ALA A 35 -24.29 -5.53 3.65
CA ALA A 35 -24.87 -5.16 4.94
C ALA A 35 -25.63 -3.83 4.83
N PRO A 36 -26.78 -3.63 5.51
CA PRO A 36 -27.34 -2.30 5.67
C PRO A 36 -26.32 -1.44 6.42
N ALA A 37 -26.12 -0.20 5.96
CA ALA A 37 -25.08 0.72 6.42
C ALA A 37 -25.04 0.83 7.95
N GLY A 38 -24.14 0.08 8.57
CA GLY A 38 -23.72 0.26 9.94
C GLY A 38 -22.31 0.81 9.90
N ASP A 39 -22.15 2.03 10.40
CA ASP A 39 -20.87 2.70 10.56
C ASP A 39 -19.92 1.82 11.38
N GLU A 40 -18.89 1.30 10.73
CA GLU A 40 -17.72 0.74 11.40
C GLU A 40 -16.49 1.45 10.83
N ASP A 41 -16.21 2.63 11.39
CA ASP A 41 -14.86 3.19 11.38
C ASP A 41 -13.96 2.23 12.17
N ASP A 42 -13.17 1.45 11.45
CA ASP A 42 -12.07 0.64 11.98
C ASP A 42 -10.79 1.50 11.88
N PRO A 43 -10.40 2.24 12.94
CA PRO A 43 -9.15 2.98 12.92
C PRO A 43 -7.99 1.97 12.95
N ASN A 44 -7.45 1.68 11.77
CA ASN A 44 -6.22 0.92 11.64
C ASN A 44 -5.06 1.69 12.31
N PRO A 45 -4.48 1.23 13.43
CA PRO A 45 -3.38 1.94 14.08
C PRO A 45 -2.09 1.53 13.37
N GLY A 46 -1.81 2.20 12.25
CA GLY A 46 -0.60 1.98 11.45
C GLY A 46 0.56 2.82 11.96
N ASN A 47 1.41 2.22 12.78
CA ASN A 47 2.82 2.56 13.01
C ASN A 47 3.15 4.05 13.23
N ALA A 48 3.05 4.50 14.48
CA ALA A 48 3.88 5.62 14.95
C ALA A 48 5.35 5.18 14.99
N VAL A 49 6.09 5.43 13.92
CA VAL A 49 7.55 5.29 13.94
C VAL A 49 8.07 6.49 14.71
N ALA A 50 8.47 6.27 15.96
CA ALA A 50 9.06 7.30 16.79
C ALA A 50 10.45 7.66 16.24
N ASP A 51 10.50 8.57 15.26
CA ASP A 51 11.77 9.11 14.78
C ASP A 51 12.29 10.12 15.81
N THR A 52 13.33 9.72 16.53
CA THR A 52 14.02 10.53 17.54
C THR A 52 15.15 11.32 16.88
N ALA A 53 14.80 12.25 16.00
CA ALA A 53 15.76 13.20 15.44
C ALA A 53 15.08 14.57 15.23
N ALA A 54 15.18 15.40 16.27
CA ALA A 54 15.02 16.86 16.31
C ALA A 54 14.10 17.55 15.27
N ALA A 55 12.91 17.99 15.70
CA ALA A 55 12.24 19.21 15.22
C ALA A 55 11.17 19.66 16.24
N ASN A 56 10.86 20.95 16.26
CA ASN A 56 9.89 21.61 17.15
C ASN A 56 8.56 20.82 17.26
N PRO A 57 7.85 20.77 18.41
CA PRO A 57 6.52 20.13 18.50
C PRO A 57 5.54 20.55 17.39
N ALA A 58 5.63 21.78 16.89
CA ALA A 58 4.86 22.22 15.72
C ALA A 58 5.24 21.47 14.43
N ASP A 59 6.52 21.29 14.16
CA ASP A 59 7.03 20.58 12.97
C ASP A 59 6.66 19.09 13.00
N ARG A 60 6.62 18.49 14.20
CA ARG A 60 6.17 17.10 14.38
C ARG A 60 4.69 16.92 14.05
N LEU A 61 3.85 17.89 14.42
CA LEU A 61 2.42 17.87 14.10
C LEU A 61 2.19 17.98 12.59
N VAL A 62 2.89 18.89 11.92
CA VAL A 62 2.81 19.05 10.45
C VAL A 62 3.28 17.80 9.71
N THR A 63 4.34 17.15 10.21
CA THR A 63 4.85 15.90 9.63
C THR A 63 3.85 14.76 9.82
N ALA A 64 3.28 14.61 11.02
CA ALA A 64 2.28 13.58 11.29
C ALA A 64 1.01 13.76 10.43
N GLU A 65 0.55 15.00 10.24
CA GLU A 65 -0.59 15.30 9.36
C GLU A 65 -0.28 14.95 7.90
N THR A 66 0.93 15.27 7.44
CA THR A 66 1.38 14.93 6.08
C THR A 66 1.46 13.40 5.89
N GLU A 67 1.97 12.66 6.88
CA GLU A 67 2.02 11.20 6.85
C GLU A 67 0.62 10.58 6.76
N VAL A 68 -0.34 11.09 7.53
CA VAL A 68 -1.75 10.65 7.47
C VAL A 68 -2.31 10.85 6.06
N LEU A 69 -2.12 12.03 5.48
CA LEU A 69 -2.64 12.34 4.15
C LEU A 69 -1.99 11.49 3.04
N VAL A 70 -0.68 11.21 3.14
CA VAL A 70 0.00 10.27 2.24
C VAL A 70 -0.57 8.86 2.39
N GLN A 71 -0.79 8.41 3.62
CA GLN A 71 -1.34 7.09 3.91
C GLN A 71 -2.77 6.95 3.39
N GLU A 72 -3.60 7.99 3.53
CA GLU A 72 -4.94 8.07 2.96
C GLU A 72 -4.92 8.04 1.42
N ALA A 73 -4.03 8.82 0.80
CA ALA A 73 -3.88 8.84 -0.65
C ALA A 73 -3.54 7.44 -1.20
N ILE A 74 -2.61 6.73 -0.54
CA ILE A 74 -2.24 5.34 -0.86
C ILE A 74 -3.42 4.40 -0.62
N ASN A 75 -4.13 4.54 0.51
CA ASN A 75 -5.27 3.69 0.84
C ASN A 75 -6.43 3.85 -0.14
N GLY A 76 -6.61 5.05 -0.69
CA GLY A 76 -7.61 5.35 -1.71
C GLY A 76 -7.25 4.90 -3.13
N LEU A 77 -6.11 4.25 -3.35
CA LEU A 77 -5.83 3.53 -4.59
C LEU A 77 -6.57 2.19 -4.61
N ASP A 78 -6.89 1.71 -5.80
CA ASP A 78 -7.39 0.34 -5.94
C ASP A 78 -6.32 -0.68 -5.52
N ASP A 79 -6.77 -1.92 -5.30
CA ASP A 79 -5.95 -3.03 -4.85
C ASP A 79 -4.69 -3.25 -5.71
N GLU A 80 -4.81 -3.12 -7.04
CA GLU A 80 -3.72 -3.44 -7.96
C GLU A 80 -2.64 -2.35 -7.96
N HIS A 81 -3.05 -1.09 -7.99
CA HIS A 81 -2.15 0.07 -7.96
C HIS A 81 -1.50 0.23 -6.60
N ARG A 82 -2.26 0.05 -5.51
CA ARG A 82 -1.72 0.11 -4.15
C ARG A 82 -0.65 -0.95 -3.90
N THR A 83 -0.92 -2.17 -4.33
CA THR A 83 0.00 -3.29 -4.07
C THR A 83 1.35 -3.09 -4.77
N VAL A 84 1.37 -2.59 -6.01
CA VAL A 84 2.65 -2.32 -6.70
C VAL A 84 3.42 -1.17 -6.07
N VAL A 85 2.74 -0.13 -5.56
CA VAL A 85 3.38 0.98 -4.82
C VAL A 85 3.99 0.47 -3.53
N VAL A 86 3.23 -0.26 -2.71
CA VAL A 86 3.74 -0.79 -1.43
C VAL A 86 4.95 -1.70 -1.66
N LEU A 87 4.88 -2.62 -2.63
CA LEU A 87 5.99 -3.52 -2.90
C LEU A 87 7.23 -2.76 -3.42
N ARG A 88 7.04 -1.72 -4.24
CA ARG A 88 8.18 -1.00 -4.85
C ARG A 88 8.77 0.08 -3.96
N ASP A 89 7.92 0.95 -3.44
CA ASP A 89 8.33 2.21 -2.84
C ASP A 89 8.51 2.06 -1.31
N ILE A 90 7.86 1.08 -0.66
CA ILE A 90 8.00 0.80 0.78
C ILE A 90 8.86 -0.44 1.03
N GLN A 91 8.61 -1.55 0.32
CA GLN A 91 9.33 -2.81 0.52
C GLN A 91 10.56 -2.95 -0.38
N HIS A 92 10.84 -1.95 -1.22
CA HIS A 92 12.01 -1.85 -2.09
C HIS A 92 12.23 -3.05 -3.03
N CYS A 93 11.18 -3.81 -3.35
CA CYS A 93 11.27 -4.93 -4.29
C CYS A 93 11.61 -4.44 -5.71
N ASP A 94 12.38 -5.25 -6.44
CA ASP A 94 12.64 -5.01 -7.85
C ASP A 94 11.45 -5.42 -8.75
N TYR A 95 11.45 -4.99 -10.01
CA TYR A 95 10.36 -5.27 -10.94
C TYR A 95 10.13 -6.77 -11.20
N ARG A 96 11.19 -7.59 -11.16
CA ARG A 96 11.09 -9.04 -11.38
C ARG A 96 10.49 -9.71 -10.16
N GLN A 97 10.92 -9.34 -8.95
CA GLN A 97 10.36 -9.83 -7.69
C GLN A 97 8.88 -9.47 -7.58
N ILE A 98 8.49 -8.24 -7.94
CA ILE A 98 7.09 -7.83 -7.93
C ILE A 98 6.27 -8.64 -8.95
N ALA A 99 6.79 -8.84 -10.16
CA ALA A 99 6.15 -9.65 -11.18
C ALA A 99 5.91 -11.09 -10.70
N GLU A 100 6.89 -11.67 -9.99
CA GLU A 100 6.80 -13.01 -9.42
C GLU A 100 5.82 -13.09 -8.24
N ILE A 101 5.84 -12.10 -7.33
CA ILE A 101 4.92 -12.01 -6.18
C ILE A 101 3.47 -11.90 -6.65
N LEU A 102 3.23 -11.10 -7.68
CA LEU A 102 1.88 -10.80 -8.20
C LEU A 102 1.43 -11.71 -9.33
N GLU A 103 2.30 -12.58 -9.84
CA GLU A 103 2.04 -13.48 -10.96
C GLU A 103 1.56 -12.72 -12.22
N VAL A 104 2.22 -11.60 -12.54
CA VAL A 104 1.92 -10.77 -13.72
C VAL A 104 3.18 -10.46 -14.53
N PRO A 105 3.07 -10.13 -15.82
CA PRO A 105 4.22 -9.73 -16.63
C PRO A 105 4.93 -8.49 -16.04
N PRO A 106 6.27 -8.37 -16.17
CA PRO A 106 7.01 -7.20 -15.68
C PRO A 106 6.58 -5.89 -16.37
N GLY A 107 6.07 -5.97 -17.61
CA GLY A 107 5.47 -4.82 -18.30
C GLY A 107 4.21 -4.30 -17.59
N THR A 108 3.39 -5.20 -17.04
CA THR A 108 2.19 -4.86 -16.25
C THR A 108 2.57 -4.20 -14.93
N VAL A 109 3.66 -4.64 -14.29
CA VAL A 109 4.17 -3.98 -13.08
C VAL A 109 4.56 -2.53 -13.38
N LYS A 110 5.31 -2.30 -14.47
CA LYS A 110 5.72 -0.94 -14.87
C LYS A 110 4.52 -0.05 -15.16
N SER A 111 3.55 -0.53 -15.93
CA SER A 111 2.37 0.27 -16.31
C SER A 111 1.48 0.57 -15.10
N ARG A 112 1.22 -0.41 -14.23
CA ARG A 112 0.48 -0.19 -12.97
C ARG A 112 1.20 0.78 -12.06
N LEU A 113 2.51 0.64 -11.86
CA LEU A 113 3.28 1.52 -10.99
C LEU A 113 3.28 2.97 -11.50
N HIS A 114 3.44 3.16 -12.81
CA HIS A 114 3.36 4.48 -13.42
C HIS A 114 1.99 5.13 -13.17
N ARG A 115 0.89 4.43 -13.46
CA ARG A 115 -0.47 4.93 -13.20
C ARG A 115 -0.71 5.23 -11.73
N ALA A 116 -0.28 4.34 -10.84
CA ALA A 116 -0.41 4.53 -9.40
C ALA A 116 0.26 5.81 -8.93
N ARG A 117 1.49 6.09 -9.41
CA ARG A 117 2.22 7.33 -9.06
C ARG A 117 1.57 8.57 -9.64
N MET A 118 0.98 8.49 -10.83
CA MET A 118 0.20 9.61 -11.40
C MET A 118 -1.02 9.92 -10.53
N MET A 119 -1.76 8.88 -10.10
CA MET A 119 -2.90 9.04 -9.19
C MET A 119 -2.48 9.62 -7.84
N LEU A 120 -1.34 9.17 -7.29
CA LEU A 120 -0.82 9.72 -6.04
C LEU A 120 -0.38 11.18 -6.21
N ARG A 121 0.30 11.51 -7.31
CA ARG A 121 0.68 12.89 -7.61
C ARG A 121 -0.55 13.78 -7.65
N ASP A 122 -1.60 13.39 -8.37
CA ASP A 122 -2.81 14.21 -8.50
C ASP A 122 -3.52 14.40 -7.14
N LYS A 123 -3.47 13.38 -6.26
CA LYS A 123 -4.02 13.46 -4.90
C LYS A 123 -3.17 14.29 -3.93
N LEU A 124 -1.85 14.27 -4.08
CA LEU A 124 -0.91 14.91 -3.16
C LEU A 124 -0.44 16.28 -3.65
N GLN A 125 -0.71 16.64 -4.91
CA GLN A 125 -0.37 17.94 -5.49
C GLN A 125 -0.81 19.13 -4.61
N PRO A 126 -2.03 19.15 -4.03
CA PRO A 126 -2.44 20.25 -3.16
C PRO A 126 -1.54 20.43 -1.92
N LEU A 127 -0.86 19.37 -1.46
CA LEU A 127 0.02 19.42 -0.29
C LEU A 127 1.42 19.96 -0.61
N LEU A 128 1.79 19.99 -1.89
CA LEU A 128 3.08 20.49 -2.36
C LEU A 128 3.03 21.96 -2.76
N GLU A 129 1.84 22.52 -2.95
CA GLU A 129 1.60 23.91 -3.37
C GLU A 129 1.23 24.84 -2.20
N CYS A 130 1.15 24.32 -0.97
CA CYS A 130 1.00 25.09 0.27
C CYS A 130 2.36 25.52 0.83
#